data_AF-A0A7K6KZ12-F1
#
_entry.id   AF-A0A7K6KZ12-F1
#
_cell.length_a   1.000
_cell.length_b   1.000
_cell.length_c   1.000
_cell.angle_alpha   90.00
_cell.angle_beta   90.00
_cell.angle_gamma   90.00
#
_symmetry.space_group_name_H-M   'P 1'
#
loop_
_entity.id
_entity.type
_entity.pdbx_description
1 polymer ?
#
loop_
_entity_poly.entity_id
_entity_poly.type
_entity_poly.pdbx_seq_one_letter_code
_entity_poly.pdbx_strand_id
1 'polypeptide(L)'
;YKLSVSPEMDIMEYCRKEWRGNTPVAKKMRKGYEAVAQKFASIRRIRGDNYCAFRATLFQALSQATQLPRWLQSEDFTMLPENLLSKYDWIKQWQLKQKPGKKMGEISDEIKEYLILLRKKWKSISEIKDPLEKQEACDKLFKNEEEEYSLYEALKFLMLNTAIELYNADKSGRRVPVFSWLLFARDTSSNPCQLMHNHLNHIGHSGGLEQVEMFLLAYALQYTIQVYRLYKYSTDEFITLYPNDPEEDWPVVTLITEDDRHYNIPVRMCQETML
;
A
#
# COMPACT_ATOMS: atom_id res chain seq x y z
N TYR A 1 1.55 -13.34 -20.06
CA TYR A 1 1.22 -12.70 -18.77
C TYR A 1 1.66 -11.25 -18.78
N LYS A 2 0.88 -10.31 -18.24
CA LYS A 2 1.20 -8.88 -18.23
C LYS A 2 1.54 -8.47 -16.81
N LEU A 3 2.78 -8.02 -16.58
CA LEU A 3 3.23 -7.51 -15.29
C LEU A 3 2.30 -6.40 -14.81
N SER A 4 1.93 -6.43 -13.53
CA SER A 4 1.15 -5.36 -12.89
C SER A 4 2.05 -4.21 -12.41
N VAL A 5 3.36 -4.47 -12.31
CA VAL A 5 4.42 -3.49 -12.11
C VAL A 5 5.38 -3.55 -13.29
N SER A 6 5.35 -2.53 -14.14
CA SER A 6 6.12 -2.48 -15.39
C SER A 6 7.63 -2.54 -15.12
N PRO A 7 8.46 -3.02 -16.08
CA PRO A 7 9.92 -2.91 -15.99
C PRO A 7 10.37 -1.47 -15.73
N GLU A 8 11.58 -1.33 -15.16
CA GLU A 8 12.16 -0.01 -14.92
C GLU A 8 12.45 0.73 -16.23
N MET A 9 12.27 2.04 -16.20
CA MET A 9 12.67 2.95 -17.27
C MET A 9 13.22 4.25 -16.68
N ASP A 10 14.04 4.96 -17.44
CA ASP A 10 14.59 6.26 -17.02
C ASP A 10 13.45 7.23 -16.68
N ILE A 11 13.56 7.90 -15.53
CA ILE A 11 12.47 8.74 -15.02
C ILE A 11 12.23 9.97 -15.90
N MET A 12 13.29 10.52 -16.50
CA MET A 12 13.20 11.68 -17.37
C MET A 12 12.70 11.31 -18.77
N GLU A 13 13.01 10.10 -19.25
CA GLU A 13 12.41 9.53 -20.45
C GLU A 13 10.91 9.31 -20.27
N TYR A 14 10.50 8.74 -19.14
CA TYR A 14 9.08 8.59 -18.78
C TYR A 14 8.38 9.95 -18.77
N CYS A 15 8.94 10.92 -18.06
CA CYS A 15 8.42 12.27 -17.96
C CYS A 15 8.25 12.92 -19.35
N ARG A 16 9.25 12.82 -20.23
CA ARG A 16 9.20 13.35 -21.60
C ARG A 16 8.11 12.70 -22.45
N LYS A 17 7.86 11.40 -22.25
CA LYS A 17 6.85 10.65 -23.01
C LYS A 17 5.43 11.00 -22.58
N GLU A 18 5.16 11.08 -21.28
CA GLU A 18 3.82 11.33 -20.73
C GLU A 18 3.46 12.83 -20.68
N TRP A 19 4.38 13.68 -20.22
CA TRP A 19 4.10 15.10 -19.93
C TRP A 19 4.59 16.04 -21.05
N ARG A 20 3.90 15.97 -22.18
CA ARG A 20 4.19 16.77 -23.39
C ARG A 20 3.54 18.15 -23.37
N GLY A 21 4.02 19.04 -24.23
CA GLY A 21 3.45 20.36 -24.45
C GLY A 21 3.73 21.38 -23.35
N ASN A 22 3.08 22.54 -23.45
CA ASN A 22 3.40 23.75 -22.67
C ASN A 22 2.31 24.15 -21.66
N THR A 23 1.36 23.27 -21.37
CA THR A 23 0.32 23.55 -20.38
C THR A 23 0.92 23.77 -18.98
N PRO A 24 0.27 24.57 -18.12
CA PRO A 24 0.73 24.75 -16.75
C PRO A 24 0.86 23.43 -15.97
N VAL A 25 -0.07 22.49 -16.19
CA VAL A 25 -0.03 21.15 -15.58
C VAL A 25 1.20 20.37 -16.04
N ALA A 26 1.46 20.30 -17.35
CA ALA A 26 2.62 19.58 -17.87
C ALA A 26 3.94 20.20 -17.40
N LYS A 27 4.03 21.54 -17.35
CA LYS A 27 5.19 22.25 -16.79
C LYS A 27 5.42 21.90 -15.32
N LYS A 28 4.35 21.86 -14.51
CA LYS A 28 4.43 21.49 -13.09
C LYS A 28 4.90 20.05 -12.91
N MET A 29 4.32 19.11 -13.66
CA MET A 29 4.69 17.69 -13.59
C MET A 29 6.15 17.46 -13.97
N ARG A 30 6.64 18.12 -15.02
CA ARG A 30 8.06 18.06 -15.39
C ARG A 30 8.97 18.51 -14.25
N LYS A 31 8.67 19.65 -13.60
CA LYS A 31 9.44 20.10 -12.44
C LYS A 31 9.37 19.13 -11.25
N GLY A 32 8.22 18.51 -11.04
CA GLY A 32 8.05 17.45 -10.04
C GLY A 32 8.96 16.25 -10.32
N TYR A 33 8.96 15.75 -11.56
CA TYR A 33 9.84 14.66 -11.98
C TYR A 33 11.32 15.03 -11.95
N GLU A 34 11.69 16.27 -12.34
CA GLU A 34 13.05 16.78 -12.21
C GLU A 34 13.54 16.73 -10.76
N ALA A 35 12.69 17.09 -9.79
CA ALA A 35 13.03 17.00 -8.37
C ALA A 35 13.16 15.54 -7.89
N VAL A 36 12.30 14.63 -8.35
CA VAL A 36 12.45 13.19 -8.04
C VAL A 36 13.74 12.63 -8.65
N ALA A 37 14.08 13.07 -9.87
CA ALA A 37 15.26 12.63 -10.61
C ALA A 37 16.59 13.00 -9.93
N GLN A 38 16.58 13.96 -8.99
CA GLN A 38 17.74 14.26 -8.15
C GLN A 38 18.09 13.11 -7.20
N LYS A 39 17.11 12.29 -6.82
CA LYS A 39 17.29 11.17 -5.88
C LYS A 39 17.14 9.81 -6.53
N PHE A 40 16.41 9.68 -7.62
CA PHE A 40 16.10 8.40 -8.25
C PHE A 40 16.26 8.47 -9.77
N ALA A 41 17.06 7.57 -10.35
CA ALA A 41 17.31 7.58 -11.79
C ALA A 41 16.16 6.97 -12.61
N SER A 42 15.39 6.06 -12.02
CA SER A 42 14.44 5.23 -12.75
C SER A 42 13.07 5.20 -12.09
N ILE A 43 12.06 4.78 -12.84
CA ILE A 43 10.67 4.63 -12.40
C ILE A 43 10.10 3.31 -12.89
N ARG A 44 9.26 2.68 -12.07
CA ARG A 44 8.38 1.56 -12.45
C ARG A 44 6.93 2.02 -12.43
N ARG A 45 6.26 1.85 -13.57
CA ARG A 45 4.83 2.19 -13.70
C ARG A 45 3.96 1.11 -13.09
N ILE A 46 3.05 1.51 -12.21
CA ILE A 46 2.10 0.60 -11.60
C ILE A 46 0.81 0.58 -12.41
N ARG A 47 0.19 -0.58 -12.50
CA ARG A 47 -1.16 -0.70 -13.04
C ARG A 47 -2.12 0.23 -12.28
N GLY A 48 -2.70 1.18 -13.01
CA GLY A 48 -3.71 2.13 -12.51
C GLY A 48 -5.09 1.50 -12.39
N ASP A 49 -5.23 0.47 -11.56
CA ASP A 49 -6.52 -0.05 -11.14
C ASP A 49 -6.81 0.33 -9.68
N ASN A 50 -7.94 -0.13 -9.17
CA ASN A 50 -8.40 0.12 -7.81
C ASN A 50 -7.54 -0.52 -6.70
N TYR A 51 -6.42 -1.18 -7.04
CA TYR A 51 -5.40 -1.66 -6.12
C TYR A 51 -4.07 -0.91 -6.25
N CYS A 52 -4.00 0.19 -7.00
CA CYS A 52 -2.75 0.89 -7.34
C CYS A 52 -1.89 1.21 -6.11
N ALA A 53 -2.48 1.80 -5.06
CA ALA A 53 -1.77 2.14 -3.82
C ALA A 53 -1.24 0.92 -3.06
N PHE A 54 -2.04 -0.16 -2.93
CA PHE A 54 -1.56 -1.42 -2.33
C PHE A 54 -0.44 -2.04 -3.13
N ARG A 55 -0.60 -2.09 -4.45
CA ARG A 55 0.41 -2.66 -5.34
C ARG A 55 1.72 -1.92 -5.22
N ALA A 56 1.69 -0.59 -5.29
CA ALA A 56 2.89 0.24 -5.21
C ALA A 56 3.60 0.06 -3.85
N THR A 57 2.83 0.13 -2.75
CA THR A 57 3.35 0.01 -1.39
C THR A 57 3.91 -1.38 -1.11
N LEU A 58 3.14 -2.43 -1.38
CA LEU A 58 3.53 -3.81 -1.11
C LEU A 58 4.72 -4.24 -1.98
N PHE A 59 4.76 -3.82 -3.24
CA PHE A 59 5.89 -4.11 -4.12
C PHE A 59 7.18 -3.50 -3.56
N GLN A 60 7.17 -2.21 -3.19
CA GLN A 60 8.33 -1.57 -2.57
C GLN A 60 8.73 -2.28 -1.28
N ALA A 61 7.77 -2.53 -0.38
CA ALA A 61 8.03 -3.17 0.91
C ALA A 61 8.69 -4.55 0.77
N LEU A 62 8.19 -5.37 -0.16
CA LEU A 62 8.75 -6.70 -0.44
C LEU A 62 10.12 -6.62 -1.12
N SER A 63 10.28 -5.76 -2.13
CA SER A 63 11.55 -5.62 -2.87
C SER A 63 12.70 -5.11 -1.99
N GLN A 64 12.38 -4.42 -0.89
CA GLN A 64 13.33 -3.88 0.08
C GLN A 64 13.42 -4.73 1.36
N ALA A 65 12.59 -5.75 1.53
CA ALA A 65 12.53 -6.53 2.75
C ALA A 65 13.85 -7.29 2.98
N THR A 66 14.49 -7.09 4.12
CA THR A 66 15.69 -7.83 4.56
C THR A 66 15.38 -8.88 5.63
N GLN A 67 14.20 -8.80 6.22
CA GLN A 67 13.70 -9.71 7.24
C GLN A 67 12.17 -9.75 7.22
N LEU A 68 11.59 -10.76 7.87
CA LEU A 68 10.16 -10.82 8.13
C LEU A 68 9.81 -9.82 9.26
N PRO A 69 8.88 -8.87 9.06
CA PRO A 69 8.43 -7.95 10.11
C PRO A 69 7.93 -8.68 11.36
N ARG A 70 8.19 -8.12 12.56
CA ARG A 70 7.81 -8.75 13.84
C ARG A 70 6.32 -9.07 13.93
N TRP A 71 5.46 -8.18 13.43
CA TRP A 71 4.01 -8.40 13.42
C TRP A 71 3.58 -9.59 12.54
N LEU A 72 4.34 -9.91 11.48
CA LEU A 72 4.11 -11.11 10.66
C LEU A 72 4.63 -12.40 11.32
N GLN A 73 5.57 -12.30 12.25
CA GLN A 73 6.14 -13.45 12.99
C GLN A 73 5.20 -13.96 14.09
N SER A 74 4.31 -13.12 14.60
CA SER A 74 3.38 -13.47 15.69
C SER A 74 2.56 -14.72 15.36
N GLU A 75 2.50 -15.69 16.27
CA GLU A 75 1.68 -16.91 16.08
C GLU A 75 0.18 -16.56 15.97
N ASP A 76 -0.25 -15.52 16.67
CA ASP A 76 -1.64 -15.05 16.69
C ASP A 76 -2.09 -14.42 15.37
N PHE A 77 -1.15 -14.03 14.50
CA PHE A 77 -1.49 -13.37 13.24
C PHE A 77 -2.37 -14.24 12.33
N THR A 78 -2.19 -15.57 12.36
CA THR A 78 -3.08 -16.49 11.62
C THR A 78 -4.39 -16.80 12.32
N MET A 79 -4.52 -16.44 13.60
CA MET A 79 -5.77 -16.57 14.38
C MET A 79 -6.60 -15.28 14.36
N LEU A 80 -6.08 -14.23 13.75
CA LEU A 80 -6.73 -12.92 13.65
C LEU A 80 -8.15 -12.99 13.05
N PRO A 81 -8.41 -13.78 11.98
CA PRO A 81 -9.75 -13.91 11.42
C PRO A 81 -10.73 -14.49 12.44
N GLU A 82 -10.42 -15.64 13.06
CA GLU A 82 -11.30 -16.25 14.04
C GLU A 82 -11.56 -15.31 15.24
N ASN A 83 -10.51 -14.62 15.71
CA ASN A 83 -10.58 -13.71 16.84
C ASN A 83 -11.46 -12.48 16.58
N LEU A 84 -11.42 -11.92 15.36
CA LEU A 84 -12.24 -10.77 14.99
C LEU A 84 -13.67 -11.19 14.66
N LEU A 85 -13.88 -12.27 13.90
CA LEU A 85 -15.22 -12.72 13.54
C LEU A 85 -16.02 -13.23 14.75
N SER A 86 -15.37 -13.74 15.80
CA SER A 86 -16.04 -14.11 17.05
C SER A 86 -16.51 -12.91 17.89
N LYS A 87 -15.90 -11.73 17.69
CA LYS A 87 -16.24 -10.49 18.42
C LYS A 87 -17.13 -9.55 17.62
N TYR A 88 -17.03 -9.60 16.29
CA TYR A 88 -17.63 -8.64 15.38
C TYR A 88 -18.34 -9.35 14.24
N ASP A 89 -19.58 -9.78 14.49
CA ASP A 89 -20.40 -10.52 13.52
C ASP A 89 -20.58 -9.78 12.18
N TRP A 90 -20.55 -8.45 12.18
CA TRP A 90 -20.68 -7.64 10.96
C TRP A 90 -19.56 -7.90 9.95
N ILE A 91 -18.39 -8.40 10.38
CA ILE A 91 -17.28 -8.78 9.47
C ILE A 91 -17.69 -9.90 8.51
N LYS A 92 -18.72 -10.70 8.82
CA LYS A 92 -19.29 -11.69 7.90
C LYS A 92 -19.88 -11.08 6.62
N GLN A 93 -20.01 -9.76 6.55
CA GLN A 93 -20.45 -9.04 5.36
C GLN A 93 -19.27 -8.52 4.51
N TRP A 94 -18.05 -8.97 4.81
CA TRP A 94 -16.85 -8.66 4.02
C TRP A 94 -17.01 -9.10 2.56
N GLN A 95 -16.71 -8.20 1.63
CA GLN A 95 -16.78 -8.47 0.20
C GLN A 95 -15.41 -8.88 -0.32
N LEU A 96 -15.19 -10.20 -0.38
CA LEU A 96 -14.04 -10.77 -1.05
C LEU A 96 -14.20 -10.66 -2.56
N LYS A 97 -13.09 -10.37 -3.25
CA LYS A 97 -13.03 -10.50 -4.70
C LYS A 97 -13.31 -11.96 -5.09
N GLN A 98 -14.45 -12.19 -5.75
CA GLN A 98 -14.84 -13.54 -6.16
C GLN A 98 -13.81 -14.15 -7.12
N LYS A 99 -13.40 -15.38 -6.83
CA LYS A 99 -12.54 -16.19 -7.69
C LYS A 99 -13.41 -16.90 -8.73
N PRO A 100 -13.21 -16.66 -10.04
CA PRO A 100 -14.00 -17.33 -11.07
C PRO A 100 -13.93 -18.85 -10.92
N GLY A 101 -15.08 -19.52 -10.77
CA GLY A 101 -15.16 -20.98 -10.69
C GLY A 101 -14.80 -21.62 -9.34
N LYS A 102 -14.48 -20.84 -8.29
CA LYS A 102 -14.26 -21.38 -6.93
C LYS A 102 -15.48 -21.07 -6.05
N LYS A 103 -16.06 -22.10 -5.42
CA LYS A 103 -17.04 -21.90 -4.34
C LYS A 103 -16.30 -21.31 -3.13
N MET A 104 -16.75 -20.15 -2.67
CA MET A 104 -16.14 -19.48 -1.52
C MET A 104 -16.38 -20.32 -0.24
N GLY A 105 -15.31 -20.55 0.53
CA GLY A 105 -15.40 -21.15 1.85
C GLY A 105 -15.98 -20.19 2.89
N GLU A 106 -15.85 -20.53 4.16
CA GLU A 106 -16.14 -19.58 5.23
C GLU A 106 -15.19 -18.38 5.14
N ILE A 107 -15.72 -17.18 5.41
CA ILE A 107 -14.94 -15.93 5.30
C ILE A 107 -13.68 -15.98 6.18
N SER A 108 -13.79 -16.57 7.37
CA SER A 108 -12.66 -16.74 8.29
C SER A 108 -11.52 -17.53 7.63
N ASP A 109 -11.85 -18.66 7.00
CA ASP A 109 -10.88 -19.53 6.35
C ASP A 109 -10.24 -18.86 5.13
N GLU A 110 -11.03 -18.20 4.28
CA GLU A 110 -10.49 -17.51 3.10
C GLU A 110 -9.53 -16.37 3.51
N ILE A 111 -9.87 -15.58 4.54
CA ILE A 111 -8.99 -14.52 5.05
C ILE A 111 -7.73 -15.12 5.67
N LYS A 112 -7.85 -16.21 6.43
CA LYS A 112 -6.71 -16.92 7.02
C LYS A 112 -5.72 -17.39 5.95
N GLU A 113 -6.22 -17.95 4.85
CA GLU A 113 -5.38 -18.35 3.71
C GLU A 113 -4.65 -17.15 3.08
N TYR A 114 -5.30 -16.00 2.96
CA TYR A 114 -4.65 -14.77 2.48
C TYR A 114 -3.55 -14.28 3.42
N LEU A 115 -3.77 -14.31 4.73
CA LEU A 115 -2.77 -13.95 5.73
C LEU A 115 -1.58 -14.92 5.70
N ILE A 116 -1.82 -16.23 5.62
CA ILE A 116 -0.78 -17.26 5.48
C ILE A 116 0.05 -17.01 4.21
N LEU A 117 -0.61 -16.71 3.10
CA LEU A 117 0.06 -16.40 1.84
C LEU A 117 0.95 -15.15 1.97
N LEU A 118 0.44 -14.07 2.57
CA LEU A 118 1.20 -12.84 2.81
C LEU A 118 2.47 -13.14 3.62
N ARG A 119 2.33 -13.82 4.76
CA ARG A 119 3.48 -14.23 5.60
C ARG A 119 4.48 -15.07 4.80
N LYS A 120 4.00 -16.08 4.07
CA LYS A 120 4.85 -16.99 3.28
C LYS A 120 5.65 -16.22 2.23
N LYS A 121 4.99 -15.35 1.47
CA LYS A 121 5.64 -14.57 0.41
C LYS A 121 6.64 -13.58 0.98
N TRP A 122 6.26 -12.85 2.01
CA TRP A 122 7.16 -11.91 2.68
C TRP A 122 8.40 -12.60 3.22
N LYS A 123 8.23 -13.74 3.91
CA LYS A 123 9.35 -14.53 4.42
C LYS A 123 10.27 -14.97 3.28
N SER A 124 9.71 -15.62 2.26
CA SER A 124 10.48 -16.12 1.13
C SER A 124 11.27 -15.04 0.39
N ILE A 125 10.67 -13.86 0.16
CA ILE A 125 11.33 -12.74 -0.52
C ILE A 125 12.40 -12.11 0.37
N SER A 126 12.13 -11.96 1.67
CA SER A 126 13.09 -11.36 2.61
C SER A 126 14.38 -12.18 2.78
N GLU A 127 14.29 -13.51 2.61
CA GLU A 127 15.43 -14.43 2.71
C GLU A 127 16.37 -14.38 1.48
N ILE A 128 15.91 -13.79 0.36
CA ILE A 128 16.74 -13.63 -0.85
C ILE A 128 17.77 -12.54 -0.61
N LYS A 129 19.06 -12.88 -0.76
CA LYS A 129 20.17 -11.95 -0.54
C LYS A 129 20.55 -11.17 -1.80
N ASP A 130 20.49 -11.81 -2.96
CA ASP A 130 20.84 -11.18 -4.22
C ASP A 130 19.73 -10.18 -4.65
N PRO A 131 20.06 -8.90 -4.89
CA PRO A 131 19.06 -7.90 -5.26
C PRO A 131 18.35 -8.18 -6.59
N LEU A 132 19.03 -8.81 -7.56
CA LEU A 132 18.44 -9.12 -8.86
C LEU A 132 17.45 -10.29 -8.73
N GLU A 133 17.84 -11.36 -8.04
CA GLU A 133 16.94 -12.48 -7.73
C GLU A 133 15.72 -12.03 -6.91
N LYS A 134 15.92 -11.12 -5.96
CA LYS A 134 14.82 -10.55 -5.16
C LYS A 134 13.87 -9.76 -6.04
N GLN A 135 14.41 -8.95 -6.94
CA GLN A 135 13.62 -8.20 -7.89
C GLN A 135 12.83 -9.12 -8.83
N GLU A 136 13.44 -10.20 -9.32
CA GLU A 136 12.77 -11.21 -10.12
C GLU A 136 11.67 -11.95 -9.34
N ALA A 137 11.88 -12.24 -8.06
CA ALA A 137 10.87 -12.86 -7.21
C ALA A 137 9.65 -11.94 -7.04
N CYS A 138 9.88 -10.63 -6.85
CA CYS A 138 8.81 -9.63 -6.86
C CYS A 138 8.13 -9.58 -8.23
N ASP A 139 8.87 -9.52 -9.33
CA ASP A 139 8.29 -9.50 -10.68
C ASP A 139 7.50 -10.78 -11.00
N LYS A 140 7.89 -11.92 -10.42
CA LYS A 140 7.16 -13.19 -10.51
C LYS A 140 5.84 -13.17 -9.73
N LEU A 141 5.79 -12.48 -8.59
CA LEU A 141 4.61 -12.33 -7.75
C LEU A 141 3.59 -11.34 -8.34
N PHE A 142 4.06 -10.23 -8.90
CA PHE A 142 3.22 -9.13 -9.38
C PHE A 142 2.88 -9.25 -10.88
N LYS A 143 2.15 -10.32 -11.24
CA LYS A 143 1.78 -10.69 -12.61
C LYS A 143 0.31 -10.55 -12.95
N ASN A 144 -0.45 -9.82 -12.13
CA ASN A 144 -1.89 -9.64 -12.29
C ASN A 144 -2.67 -10.96 -12.20
N GLU A 145 -2.25 -11.84 -11.29
CA GLU A 145 -2.85 -13.16 -11.06
C GLU A 145 -3.48 -13.26 -9.68
N GLU A 146 -4.19 -14.37 -9.41
CA GLU A 146 -4.91 -14.61 -8.17
C GLU A 146 -4.05 -14.42 -6.92
N GLU A 147 -2.79 -14.87 -6.98
CA GLU A 147 -1.86 -14.76 -5.86
C GLU A 147 -1.60 -13.30 -5.47
N GLU A 148 -1.42 -12.42 -6.46
CA GLU A 148 -1.24 -10.98 -6.24
C GLU A 148 -2.47 -10.37 -5.56
N TYR A 149 -3.67 -10.66 -6.07
CA TYR A 149 -4.93 -10.13 -5.51
C TYR A 149 -5.23 -10.66 -4.11
N SER A 150 -4.83 -11.90 -3.84
CA SER A 150 -4.96 -12.52 -2.52
C SER A 150 -4.16 -11.76 -1.46
N LEU A 151 -2.98 -11.22 -1.81
CA LEU A 151 -2.21 -10.36 -0.91
C LEU A 151 -2.96 -9.07 -0.57
N TYR A 152 -3.69 -8.49 -1.52
CA TYR A 152 -4.45 -7.27 -1.26
C TYR A 152 -5.62 -7.49 -0.31
N GLU A 153 -6.29 -8.65 -0.37
CA GLU A 153 -7.31 -9.00 0.62
C GLU A 153 -6.72 -9.16 2.03
N ALA A 154 -5.52 -9.72 2.15
CA ALA A 154 -4.79 -9.73 3.43
C ALA A 154 -4.51 -8.31 3.93
N LEU A 155 -4.01 -7.41 3.07
CA LEU A 155 -3.74 -6.00 3.43
C LEU A 155 -5.01 -5.27 3.88
N LYS A 156 -6.12 -5.42 3.14
CA LYS A 156 -7.42 -4.84 3.52
C LYS A 156 -7.85 -5.32 4.91
N PHE A 157 -7.71 -6.61 5.19
CA PHE A 157 -8.11 -7.16 6.49
C PHE A 157 -7.22 -6.65 7.63
N LEU A 158 -5.92 -6.51 7.40
CA LEU A 158 -5.00 -5.90 8.37
C LEU A 158 -5.37 -4.45 8.65
N MET A 159 -5.71 -3.68 7.62
CA MET A 159 -6.24 -2.33 7.79
C MET A 159 -7.52 -2.30 8.61
N LEU A 160 -8.45 -3.25 8.40
CA LEU A 160 -9.65 -3.35 9.23
C LEU A 160 -9.29 -3.63 10.69
N ASN A 161 -8.40 -4.59 10.95
CA ASN A 161 -7.93 -4.89 12.30
C ASN A 161 -7.35 -3.65 12.99
N THR A 162 -6.41 -2.96 12.32
CA THR A 162 -5.80 -1.74 12.83
C THR A 162 -6.84 -0.65 13.10
N ALA A 163 -7.84 -0.49 12.23
CA ALA A 163 -8.92 0.46 12.43
C ALA A 163 -9.77 0.10 13.67
N ILE A 164 -10.07 -1.19 13.89
CA ILE A 164 -10.77 -1.67 15.09
C ILE A 164 -9.95 -1.36 16.35
N GLU A 165 -8.64 -1.67 16.34
CA GLU A 165 -7.75 -1.42 17.47
C GLU A 165 -7.69 0.07 17.83
N LEU A 166 -7.52 0.94 16.83
CA LEU A 166 -7.51 2.39 16.99
C LEU A 166 -8.85 2.91 17.51
N TYR A 167 -9.96 2.46 16.93
CA TYR A 167 -11.29 2.86 17.37
C TYR A 167 -11.55 2.44 18.83
N ASN A 168 -11.22 1.21 19.20
CA ASN A 168 -11.40 0.72 20.57
C ASN A 168 -10.45 1.44 21.55
N ALA A 169 -9.23 1.76 21.14
CA ALA A 169 -8.29 2.53 21.94
C ALA A 169 -8.85 3.93 22.26
N ASP A 170 -9.34 4.63 21.24
CA ASP A 170 -10.00 5.93 21.39
C ASP A 170 -11.23 5.85 22.32
N LYS A 171 -12.11 4.87 22.12
CA LYS A 171 -13.26 4.63 23.00
C LYS A 171 -12.89 4.30 24.45
N SER A 172 -11.70 3.77 24.67
CA SER A 172 -11.17 3.47 26.00
C SER A 172 -10.38 4.65 26.60
N GLY A 173 -10.37 5.82 25.96
CA GLY A 173 -9.63 7.00 26.39
C GLY A 173 -8.12 6.91 26.21
N ARG A 174 -7.62 5.93 25.44
CA ARG A 174 -6.19 5.83 25.10
C ARG A 174 -5.85 6.81 23.99
N ARG A 175 -4.61 7.32 24.01
CA ARG A 175 -4.10 8.20 22.95
C ARG A 175 -4.03 7.42 21.63
N VAL A 176 -4.57 8.02 20.58
CA VAL A 176 -4.51 7.50 19.21
C VAL A 176 -3.94 8.56 18.27
N PRO A 177 -3.42 8.17 17.09
CA PRO A 177 -2.94 9.11 16.09
C PRO A 177 -4.07 9.98 15.54
N VAL A 178 -3.76 11.24 15.21
CA VAL A 178 -4.76 12.22 14.72
C VAL A 178 -5.51 11.73 13.48
N PHE A 179 -4.83 11.02 12.56
CA PHE A 179 -5.49 10.49 11.36
C PHE A 179 -6.64 9.54 11.70
N SER A 180 -6.58 8.84 12.84
CA SER A 180 -7.66 7.94 13.26
C SER A 180 -8.94 8.70 13.56
N TRP A 181 -8.84 9.88 14.19
CA TRP A 181 -9.99 10.75 14.39
C TRP A 181 -10.54 11.24 13.06
N LEU A 182 -9.66 11.64 12.13
CA LEU A 182 -10.08 12.07 10.79
C LEU A 182 -10.74 10.94 10.00
N LEU A 183 -10.24 9.71 10.12
CA LEU A 183 -10.80 8.51 9.50
C LEU A 183 -12.25 8.27 9.97
N PHE A 184 -12.47 8.37 11.29
CA PHE A 184 -13.78 8.13 11.93
C PHE A 184 -14.67 9.36 12.05
N ALA A 185 -14.21 10.55 11.67
CA ALA A 185 -15.03 11.76 11.59
C ALA A 185 -15.86 11.84 10.29
N ARG A 186 -15.57 10.99 9.30
CA ARG A 186 -16.31 10.95 8.03
C ARG A 186 -17.68 10.31 8.25
N ASP A 187 -18.72 10.91 7.67
CA ASP A 187 -20.12 10.42 7.74
C ASP A 187 -20.28 8.97 7.25
N THR A 188 -19.46 8.56 6.29
CA THR A 188 -19.47 7.22 5.69
C THR A 188 -18.53 6.23 6.38
N SER A 189 -17.82 6.64 7.44
CA SER A 189 -16.82 5.83 8.12
C SER A 189 -16.79 6.09 9.63
N SER A 190 -17.94 6.38 10.27
CA SER A 190 -17.97 6.78 11.69
C SER A 190 -17.53 5.71 12.70
N ASN A 191 -17.41 4.46 12.25
CA ASN A 191 -16.95 3.32 13.02
C ASN A 191 -16.36 2.25 12.09
N PRO A 192 -15.66 1.22 12.61
CA PRO A 192 -15.01 0.20 11.78
C PRO A 192 -15.96 -0.58 10.86
N CYS A 193 -17.21 -0.79 11.28
CA CYS A 193 -18.22 -1.46 10.44
C CYS A 193 -18.55 -0.60 9.20
N GLN A 194 -18.77 0.70 9.37
CA GLN A 194 -18.99 1.62 8.25
C GLN A 194 -17.74 1.78 7.37
N LEU A 195 -16.54 1.83 7.96
CA LEU A 195 -15.28 1.83 7.21
C LEU A 195 -15.19 0.59 6.30
N MET A 196 -15.47 -0.59 6.85
CA MET A 196 -15.48 -1.84 6.07
C MET A 196 -16.47 -1.76 4.91
N HIS A 197 -17.72 -1.39 5.21
CA HIS A 197 -18.81 -1.41 4.23
C HIS A 197 -18.64 -0.41 3.11
N ASN A 198 -18.34 0.84 3.46
CA ASN A 198 -18.41 1.96 2.53
C ASN A 198 -17.06 2.31 1.90
N HIS A 199 -15.96 1.74 2.41
CA HIS A 199 -14.61 2.02 1.92
C HIS A 199 -13.84 0.76 1.59
N LEU A 200 -13.50 -0.08 2.58
CA LEU A 200 -12.60 -1.23 2.36
C LEU A 200 -13.17 -2.23 1.36
N ASN A 201 -14.47 -2.54 1.43
CA ASN A 201 -15.15 -3.43 0.48
C ASN A 201 -15.13 -2.89 -0.97
N HIS A 202 -15.00 -1.58 -1.15
CA HIS A 202 -14.95 -0.97 -2.49
C HIS A 202 -13.55 -0.99 -3.10
N ILE A 203 -12.50 -1.20 -2.29
CA ILE A 203 -11.13 -1.28 -2.77
C ILE A 203 -10.97 -2.47 -3.70
N GLY A 204 -10.51 -2.19 -4.92
CA GLY A 204 -10.39 -3.18 -5.99
C GLY A 204 -11.62 -3.37 -6.86
N HIS A 205 -12.76 -2.78 -6.48
CA HIS A 205 -14.03 -2.88 -7.19
C HIS A 205 -14.41 -1.56 -7.84
N SER A 206 -14.80 -0.57 -7.04
CA SER A 206 -15.32 0.72 -7.50
C SER A 206 -14.44 1.91 -7.10
N GLY A 207 -13.43 1.72 -6.25
CA GLY A 207 -12.50 2.79 -5.84
C GLY A 207 -11.16 2.25 -5.35
N GLY A 208 -10.16 3.12 -5.27
CA GLY A 208 -8.89 2.86 -4.60
C GLY A 208 -8.87 3.42 -3.18
N LEU A 209 -7.70 3.39 -2.54
CA LEU A 209 -7.51 4.01 -1.23
C LEU A 209 -7.69 5.53 -1.28
N GLU A 210 -8.39 6.08 -0.30
CA GLU A 210 -8.40 7.53 -0.06
C GLU A 210 -7.14 7.97 0.70
N GLN A 211 -6.87 9.29 0.69
CA GLN A 211 -5.67 9.84 1.31
C GLN A 211 -5.57 9.53 2.81
N VAL A 212 -6.68 9.61 3.56
CA VAL A 212 -6.69 9.27 5.00
C VAL A 212 -6.43 7.77 5.24
N GLU A 213 -6.76 6.93 4.27
CA GLU A 213 -6.58 5.48 4.34
C GLU A 213 -5.14 5.05 4.00
N MET A 214 -4.35 5.91 3.36
CA MET A 214 -2.89 5.72 3.25
C MET A 214 -2.21 5.70 4.62
N PHE A 215 -2.68 6.49 5.58
CA PHE A 215 -2.21 6.42 6.97
C PHE A 215 -2.57 5.08 7.61
N LEU A 216 -3.78 4.59 7.37
CA LEU A 216 -4.22 3.30 7.89
C LEU A 216 -3.40 2.15 7.29
N LEU A 217 -3.08 2.21 5.99
CA LEU A 217 -2.18 1.24 5.34
C LEU A 217 -0.78 1.28 5.95
N ALA A 218 -0.21 2.47 6.16
CA ALA A 218 1.08 2.66 6.80
C ALA A 218 1.11 2.01 8.20
N TYR A 219 0.08 2.25 9.02
CA TYR A 219 -0.05 1.63 10.34
C TYR A 219 -0.24 0.13 10.30
N ALA A 220 -1.06 -0.37 9.37
CA ALA A 220 -1.30 -1.81 9.22
C ALA A 220 -0.02 -2.58 8.85
N LEU A 221 0.89 -1.95 8.08
CA LEU A 221 2.15 -2.55 7.66
C LEU A 221 3.31 -2.23 8.61
N GLN A 222 3.20 -1.20 9.45
CA GLN A 222 4.30 -0.60 10.21
C GLN A 222 5.42 -0.11 9.28
N TYR A 223 5.03 0.63 8.24
CA TYR A 223 5.91 1.23 7.25
C TYR A 223 5.64 2.72 7.13
N THR A 224 6.70 3.50 6.92
CA THR A 224 6.58 4.91 6.54
C THR A 224 6.43 4.99 5.03
N ILE A 225 5.29 5.47 4.55
CA ILE A 225 5.05 5.66 3.11
C ILE A 225 5.35 7.12 2.77
N GLN A 226 6.48 7.36 2.12
CA GLN A 226 6.85 8.66 1.59
C GLN A 226 6.31 8.81 0.17
N VAL A 227 5.52 9.85 -0.10
CA VAL A 227 4.89 10.06 -1.41
C VAL A 227 5.28 11.42 -1.98
N TYR A 228 5.90 11.40 -3.17
CA TYR A 228 6.05 12.59 -4.01
C TYR A 228 4.72 12.89 -4.71
N ARG A 229 3.98 13.90 -4.24
CA ARG A 229 2.70 14.35 -4.83
C ARG A 229 3.01 15.42 -5.87
N LEU A 230 3.26 15.02 -7.11
CA LEU A 230 3.81 15.90 -8.15
C LEU A 230 2.92 17.09 -8.48
N TYR A 231 1.60 16.93 -8.39
CA TYR A 231 0.65 18.02 -8.62
C TYR A 231 0.66 19.09 -7.51
N LYS A 232 1.28 18.77 -6.35
CA LYS A 232 1.59 19.65 -5.22
C LYS A 232 3.01 20.21 -5.27
N TYR A 233 3.72 20.08 -6.39
CA TYR A 233 5.05 20.67 -6.54
C TYR A 233 5.04 22.17 -6.21
N SER A 234 6.08 22.63 -5.49
CA SER A 234 6.22 23.97 -4.89
C SER A 234 5.30 24.27 -3.69
N THR A 235 4.76 23.25 -3.02
CA THR A 235 4.10 23.40 -1.72
C THR A 235 4.71 22.44 -0.70
N ASP A 236 4.39 22.63 0.59
CA ASP A 236 4.84 21.75 1.67
C ASP A 236 4.27 20.31 1.55
N GLU A 237 3.22 20.13 0.74
CA GLU A 237 2.64 18.82 0.45
C GLU A 237 3.33 18.07 -0.69
N PHE A 238 4.37 18.65 -1.33
CA PHE A 238 5.08 17.99 -2.42
C PHE A 238 5.64 16.62 -2.00
N ILE A 239 6.13 16.51 -0.78
CA ILE A 239 6.48 15.24 -0.14
C ILE A 239 5.57 15.10 1.07
N THR A 240 4.72 14.07 1.07
CA THR A 240 3.87 13.73 2.22
C THR A 240 4.34 12.40 2.80
N LEU A 241 4.44 12.34 4.13
CA LEU A 241 4.74 11.11 4.86
C LEU A 241 3.45 10.54 5.43
N TYR A 242 3.27 9.23 5.31
CA TYR A 242 2.22 8.49 5.99
C TYR A 242 2.88 7.50 6.96
N PRO A 243 2.77 7.70 8.28
CA PRO A 243 2.24 8.89 8.95
C PRO A 243 3.15 10.11 8.89
N ASN A 244 2.61 11.27 9.27
CA ASN A 244 3.33 12.54 9.31
C ASN A 244 4.52 12.51 10.28
N ASP A 245 4.32 11.84 11.42
CA ASP A 245 5.32 11.59 12.45
C ASP A 245 5.61 10.08 12.47
N PRO A 246 6.52 9.57 11.62
CA PRO A 246 6.85 8.15 11.56
C PRO A 246 7.57 7.69 12.82
N GLU A 247 7.27 6.47 13.26
CA GLU A 247 8.04 5.79 14.29
C GLU A 247 9.46 5.52 13.75
N GLU A 248 10.49 5.74 14.58
CA GLU A 248 11.89 5.70 14.14
C GLU A 248 12.31 4.37 13.51
N ASP A 249 11.72 3.26 13.96
CA ASP A 249 12.05 1.91 13.50
C ASP A 249 11.29 1.47 12.23
N TRP A 250 10.35 2.27 11.72
CA TRP A 250 9.55 1.88 10.55
C TRP A 250 10.36 2.02 9.26
N PRO A 251 10.48 0.94 8.44
CA PRO A 251 11.12 1.05 7.15
C PRO A 251 10.37 2.01 6.23
N VAL A 252 11.11 2.74 5.39
CA VAL A 252 10.53 3.73 4.47
C VAL A 252 10.35 3.13 3.08
N VAL A 253 9.14 3.24 2.53
CA VAL A 253 8.90 3.03 1.10
C VAL A 253 8.60 4.36 0.43
N THR A 254 9.15 4.57 -0.76
CA THR A 254 8.92 5.79 -1.53
C THR A 254 8.05 5.52 -2.74
N LEU A 255 7.02 6.35 -2.94
CA LEU A 255 6.11 6.35 -4.08
C LEU A 255 6.07 7.74 -4.75
N ILE A 256 5.53 7.78 -5.96
CA ILE A 256 5.21 9.01 -6.69
C ILE A 256 3.73 8.97 -7.01
N THR A 257 3.00 10.08 -6.89
CA THR A 257 1.64 10.19 -7.42
C THR A 257 1.44 11.50 -8.19
N GLU A 258 0.67 11.41 -9.26
CA GLU A 258 0.29 12.55 -10.08
C GLU A 258 -1.06 13.15 -9.65
N ASP A 259 -1.89 12.41 -8.92
CA ASP A 259 -3.28 12.80 -8.63
C ASP A 259 -3.90 12.15 -7.38
N ASP A 260 -3.10 11.53 -6.52
CA ASP A 260 -3.48 10.72 -5.34
C ASP A 260 -4.30 9.44 -5.65
N ARG A 261 -4.49 9.10 -6.93
CA ARG A 261 -5.18 7.87 -7.35
C ARG A 261 -4.22 6.89 -8.03
N HIS A 262 -3.26 7.42 -8.77
CA HIS A 262 -2.27 6.64 -9.51
C HIS A 262 -0.89 6.81 -8.86
N TYR A 263 -0.30 5.70 -8.46
CA TYR A 263 0.99 5.64 -7.79
C TYR A 263 2.01 4.97 -8.69
N ASN A 264 3.21 5.53 -8.79
CA ASN A 264 4.38 4.92 -9.43
C ASN A 264 5.48 4.71 -8.39
N ILE A 265 6.48 3.90 -8.73
CA ILE A 265 7.60 3.61 -7.83
C ILE A 265 8.89 4.22 -8.41
N PRO A 266 9.53 5.19 -7.72
CA PRO A 266 10.91 5.56 -8.03
C PRO A 266 11.87 4.46 -7.58
N VAL A 267 12.85 4.14 -8.42
CA VAL A 267 13.87 3.12 -8.18
C VAL A 267 15.25 3.65 -8.58
N ARG A 268 16.31 2.92 -8.21
CA ARG A 268 17.72 3.30 -8.43
C ARG A 268 18.07 4.64 -7.78
N MET A 269 18.30 4.61 -6.47
CA MET A 269 18.79 5.80 -5.76
C MET A 269 20.08 6.29 -6.40
N CYS A 270 20.12 7.58 -6.77
CA CYS A 270 21.34 8.24 -7.20
C CYS A 270 22.27 8.27 -5.98
N GLN A 271 23.49 7.74 -6.11
CA GLN A 271 24.50 7.93 -5.07
C GLN A 271 24.75 9.44 -4.96
N GLU A 272 24.56 10.02 -3.77
CA GLU A 272 25.05 11.36 -3.47
C GLU A 272 26.55 11.35 -3.77
N THR A 273 26.94 12.05 -4.85
CA THR A 273 28.34 12.36 -5.06
C THR A 273 28.66 13.39 -3.99
N MET A 274 29.22 12.93 -2.86
CA MET A 274 29.90 13.85 -1.94
C MET A 274 31.08 14.42 -2.74
N LEU A 275 30.91 15.64 -3.23
CA LEU A 275 31.98 16.48 -3.76
C LEU A 275 32.87 16.98 -2.61
#